data_AF-A0A848YBI2-F1
#
_entry.id   AF-A0A848YBI2-F1
#
_cell.length_a   1.000
_cell.length_b   1.000
_cell.length_c   1.000
_cell.angle_alpha   90.00
_cell.angle_beta   90.00
_cell.angle_gamma   90.00
#
_symmetry.space_group_name_H-M   'P 1'
#
loop_
_entity.id
_entity.type
_entity.pdbx_description
1 polymer ?
#
loop_
_entity_poly.entity_id
_entity_poly.type
_entity_poly.pdbx_seq_one_letter_code
_entity_poly.pdbx_strand_id
1 'polypeptide(L)'
;MAMRTSLVLLCLLLTFAAGTAQAASRNFSQYPGFAEWYAANPPSNDLPSLGDQALLAKHRPRFFLRAGQTGFIDFYRSYIAHGTLKSDAGAMISKTVTAELLNTHKNDPGVIFTHEPLSGRDHAAPETPKVYGRVARANLVWLGTPQALTFLTYNAVFAHSGLTSGLLGWQKIGLGLLGDLDDWHQLDHYTSATVILGQGDRPFAIMLQQHNYLRTYLVDEQIDLPPDGRPQIAVAEGSNELYPYVEGRTSHRAVPFLTPANFRYMLGTGRRPFFTADDITDPEVELEYQLAFLAPSDAFYTFKGFLGALRTLPGRDGPPGADYNTLPELKPMELQMLAGYWRYRNQGDISRMEASFKHEKYWPAFAKGQLEVFFSNAACAKAWGKDCAFD
;
A
#
# COMPACT_ATOMS: atom_id res chain seq x y z
N MET A 1 13.88 6.00 -47.95
CA MET A 1 13.10 5.25 -46.92
C MET A 1 13.44 5.66 -45.48
N ALA A 2 14.68 6.05 -45.16
CA ALA A 2 15.08 6.51 -43.81
C ALA A 2 14.38 7.79 -43.31
N MET A 3 13.98 8.70 -44.20
CA MET A 3 13.40 10.00 -43.83
C MET A 3 11.92 9.91 -43.39
N ARG A 4 11.20 8.84 -43.74
CA ARG A 4 9.81 8.60 -43.29
C ARG A 4 9.74 8.03 -41.88
N THR A 5 10.74 7.27 -41.46
CA THR A 5 10.81 6.68 -40.11
C THR A 5 11.13 7.73 -39.04
N SER A 6 11.98 8.71 -39.34
CA SER A 6 12.32 9.80 -38.40
C SER A 6 11.16 10.77 -38.15
N LEU A 7 10.30 11.00 -39.16
CA LEU A 7 9.15 11.92 -39.02
C LEU A 7 8.03 11.31 -38.17
N VAL A 8 7.81 9.98 -38.27
CA VAL A 8 6.83 9.26 -37.46
C VAL A 8 7.27 9.19 -35.98
N LEU A 9 8.56 8.98 -35.72
CA LEU A 9 9.11 8.99 -34.36
C LEU A 9 9.01 10.38 -33.71
N LEU A 10 9.27 11.45 -34.46
CA LEU A 10 9.16 12.83 -33.99
C LEU A 10 7.70 13.24 -33.73
N CYS A 11 6.75 12.81 -34.57
CA CYS A 11 5.32 13.04 -34.33
C CYS A 11 4.78 12.24 -33.13
N LEU A 12 5.26 11.02 -32.87
CA LEU A 12 4.94 10.24 -31.66
C LEU A 12 5.53 10.85 -30.38
N LEU A 13 6.74 11.42 -30.46
CA LEU A 13 7.34 12.17 -29.35
C LEU A 13 6.61 13.49 -29.08
N LEU A 14 6.13 14.17 -30.12
CA LEU A 14 5.36 15.42 -29.99
C LEU A 14 3.92 15.20 -29.50
N THR A 15 3.28 14.08 -29.83
CA THR A 15 1.97 13.71 -29.23
C THR A 15 2.10 13.24 -27.79
N PHE A 16 3.23 12.62 -27.41
CA PHE A 16 3.55 12.38 -26.00
C PHE A 16 3.80 13.69 -25.23
N ALA A 17 4.50 14.67 -25.83
CA ALA A 17 4.79 15.96 -25.20
C ALA A 17 3.58 16.91 -25.08
N ALA A 18 2.59 16.82 -25.99
CA ALA A 18 1.39 17.65 -25.94
C ALA A 18 0.33 17.14 -24.94
N GLY A 19 0.43 15.88 -24.48
CA GLY A 19 -0.43 15.31 -23.44
C GLY A 19 0.11 15.47 -22.01
N THR A 20 1.32 15.99 -21.82
CA THR A 20 2.04 16.05 -20.53
C THR A 20 2.02 17.41 -19.83
N ALA A 21 1.24 18.38 -20.32
CA ALA A 21 1.30 19.78 -19.85
C ALA A 21 0.29 20.16 -18.75
N GLN A 22 -0.43 19.19 -18.17
CA GLN A 22 -1.23 19.44 -16.98
C GLN A 22 -1.03 18.29 -16.02
N ALA A 23 0.00 18.40 -15.16
CA ALA A 23 0.07 17.61 -13.95
C ALA A 23 -1.32 17.68 -13.31
N ALA A 24 -1.92 16.52 -13.05
CA ALA A 24 -3.28 16.49 -12.54
C ALA A 24 -3.32 17.35 -11.27
N SER A 25 -4.14 18.40 -11.25
CA SER A 25 -4.35 19.24 -10.06
C SER A 25 -5.08 18.49 -8.93
N ARG A 26 -5.15 17.15 -9.03
CA ARG A 26 -5.85 16.25 -8.16
C ARG A 26 -5.02 14.99 -7.92
N ASN A 27 -4.92 14.58 -6.67
CA ASN A 27 -4.45 13.27 -6.22
C ASN A 27 -5.64 12.39 -5.79
N PHE A 28 -5.31 11.21 -5.27
CA PHE A 28 -6.30 10.21 -4.88
C PHE A 28 -7.23 10.66 -3.73
N SER A 29 -6.82 11.60 -2.89
CA SER A 29 -7.63 12.11 -1.77
C SER A 29 -8.89 12.84 -2.24
N GLN A 30 -8.92 13.32 -3.48
CA GLN A 30 -10.07 14.01 -4.05
C GLN A 30 -10.93 13.09 -4.94
N TYR A 31 -10.70 11.77 -4.89
CA TYR A 31 -11.61 10.81 -5.51
C TYR A 31 -13.01 10.90 -4.86
N PRO A 32 -14.10 10.87 -5.66
CA PRO A 32 -15.47 11.01 -5.12
C PRO A 32 -15.78 9.99 -4.02
N GLY A 33 -16.42 10.42 -2.93
CA GLY A 33 -16.79 9.58 -1.80
C GLY A 33 -15.90 9.73 -0.57
N PHE A 34 -14.65 10.20 -0.71
CA PHE A 34 -13.77 10.40 0.44
C PHE A 34 -14.26 11.51 1.38
N ALA A 35 -14.72 12.63 0.82
CA ALA A 35 -15.21 13.75 1.62
C ALA A 35 -16.42 13.32 2.46
N GLU A 36 -17.37 12.62 1.84
CA GLU A 36 -18.54 12.06 2.49
C GLU A 36 -18.16 11.02 3.55
N TRP A 37 -17.23 10.12 3.24
CA TRP A 37 -16.75 9.10 4.17
C TRP A 37 -16.14 9.71 5.43
N TYR A 38 -15.21 10.66 5.30
CA TYR A 38 -14.53 11.28 6.44
C TYR A 38 -15.41 12.27 7.21
N ALA A 39 -16.43 12.84 6.56
CA ALA A 39 -17.46 13.60 7.28
C ALA A 39 -18.31 12.68 8.18
N ALA A 40 -18.64 11.48 7.71
CA ALA A 40 -19.39 10.48 8.47
C ALA A 40 -18.53 9.72 9.50
N ASN A 41 -17.22 9.59 9.26
CA ASN A 41 -16.27 8.85 10.08
C ASN A 41 -15.05 9.74 10.38
N PRO A 42 -15.21 10.82 11.18
CA PRO A 42 -14.11 11.72 11.48
C PRO A 42 -12.99 10.97 12.21
N PRO A 43 -11.72 11.14 11.79
CA PRO A 43 -10.61 10.45 12.42
C PRO A 43 -10.39 10.97 13.84
N SER A 44 -10.10 10.08 14.78
CA SER A 44 -9.85 10.46 16.17
C SER A 44 -8.56 11.27 16.34
N ASN A 45 -8.55 12.19 17.30
CA ASN A 45 -7.36 12.89 17.76
C ASN A 45 -6.63 12.12 18.88
N ASP A 46 -7.21 11.03 19.36
CA ASP A 46 -6.64 10.25 20.45
C ASP A 46 -5.52 9.33 19.93
N LEU A 47 -4.46 9.21 20.70
CA LEU A 47 -3.46 8.17 20.51
C LEU A 47 -4.05 6.80 20.88
N PRO A 48 -3.51 5.70 20.33
CA PRO A 48 -3.82 4.36 20.80
C PRO A 48 -3.67 4.25 22.32
N SER A 49 -4.62 3.62 23.00
CA SER A 49 -4.57 3.40 24.44
C SER A 49 -3.37 2.52 24.84
N LEU A 50 -2.98 2.49 26.11
CA LEU A 50 -1.88 1.60 26.56
C LEU A 50 -2.16 0.11 26.24
N GLY A 51 -3.42 -0.31 26.29
CA GLY A 51 -3.82 -1.67 25.88
C GLY A 51 -3.64 -1.90 24.38
N ASP A 52 -4.00 -0.90 23.55
CA ASP A 52 -3.77 -0.94 22.10
C ASP A 52 -2.28 -0.98 21.76
N GLN A 53 -1.46 -0.17 22.46
CA GLN A 53 -0.01 -0.14 22.28
C GLN A 53 0.61 -1.49 22.66
N ALA A 54 0.13 -2.14 23.73
CA ALA A 54 0.58 -3.47 24.13
C ALA A 54 0.21 -4.53 23.08
N LEU A 55 -1.00 -4.47 22.51
CA LEU A 55 -1.41 -5.36 21.40
C LEU A 55 -0.53 -5.17 20.17
N LEU A 56 -0.28 -3.91 19.78
CA LEU A 56 0.60 -3.57 18.65
C LEU A 56 2.03 -4.05 18.91
N ALA A 57 2.56 -3.90 20.13
CA ALA A 57 3.90 -4.38 20.45
C ALA A 57 3.99 -5.91 20.40
N LYS A 58 3.00 -6.62 20.96
CA LYS A 58 2.93 -8.08 21.02
C LYS A 58 2.85 -8.71 19.62
N HIS A 59 2.05 -8.14 18.73
CA HIS A 59 1.78 -8.69 17.40
C HIS A 59 2.54 -7.97 16.27
N ARG A 60 3.62 -7.24 16.62
CA ARG A 60 4.40 -6.48 15.66
C ARG A 60 5.00 -7.41 14.59
N PRO A 61 4.88 -7.13 13.29
CA PRO A 61 5.47 -7.98 12.25
C PRO A 61 7.00 -8.06 12.33
N ARG A 62 7.57 -9.02 11.60
CA ARG A 62 9.00 -9.14 11.32
C ARG A 62 9.20 -8.85 9.84
N PHE A 63 9.82 -7.72 9.52
CA PHE A 63 10.05 -7.33 8.13
C PHE A 63 11.40 -7.83 7.66
N PHE A 64 11.45 -8.40 6.46
CA PHE A 64 12.66 -8.92 5.85
C PHE A 64 12.94 -8.20 4.53
N LEU A 65 14.19 -7.78 4.36
CA LEU A 65 14.71 -7.07 3.19
C LEU A 65 15.82 -7.89 2.54
N ARG A 66 16.12 -7.58 1.28
CA ARG A 66 17.38 -8.00 0.66
C ARG A 66 18.55 -7.31 1.37
N ALA A 67 19.69 -7.98 1.49
CA ALA A 67 20.91 -7.34 1.96
C ALA A 67 21.27 -6.13 1.06
N GLY A 68 21.46 -4.97 1.70
CA GLY A 68 21.77 -3.71 1.02
C GLY A 68 20.57 -2.96 0.43
N GLN A 69 19.36 -3.49 0.53
CA GLN A 69 18.14 -2.73 0.21
C GLN A 69 17.92 -1.60 1.21
N THR A 70 17.51 -0.44 0.73
CA THR A 70 17.08 0.68 1.58
C THR A 70 15.91 0.26 2.46
N GLY A 71 16.08 0.40 3.77
CA GLY A 71 15.04 0.08 4.76
C GLY A 71 14.04 1.22 4.96
N PHE A 72 13.24 1.06 6.01
CA PHE A 72 12.28 2.08 6.41
C PHE A 72 12.99 3.32 6.97
N ILE A 73 12.23 4.41 7.13
CA ILE A 73 12.68 5.68 7.71
C ILE A 73 11.65 6.24 8.71
N ASP A 74 12.03 7.24 9.50
CA ASP A 74 11.07 8.04 10.28
C ASP A 74 10.41 9.08 9.37
N PHE A 75 9.08 9.06 9.24
CA PHE A 75 8.35 10.00 8.39
C PHE A 75 8.63 11.45 8.77
N TYR A 76 8.60 11.79 10.05
CA TYR A 76 8.74 13.18 10.45
C TYR A 76 10.19 13.64 10.46
N ARG A 77 11.08 12.81 11.04
CA ARG A 77 12.48 13.19 11.20
C ARG A 77 13.32 13.02 9.94
N SER A 78 13.05 11.97 9.16
CA SER A 78 13.88 11.63 8.01
C SER A 78 13.26 12.04 6.67
N TYR A 79 11.94 12.21 6.59
CA TYR A 79 11.26 12.64 5.36
C TYR A 79 10.80 14.10 5.45
N ILE A 80 9.85 14.42 6.34
CA ILE A 80 9.24 15.76 6.43
C ILE A 80 10.25 16.85 6.80
N ALA A 81 11.18 16.57 7.73
CA ALA A 81 12.21 17.54 8.11
C ALA A 81 13.17 17.91 6.95
N HIS A 82 13.21 17.09 5.89
CA HIS A 82 14.08 17.25 4.73
C HIS A 82 13.26 17.58 3.48
N GLY A 83 12.46 18.64 3.56
CA GLY A 83 11.69 19.07 2.40
C GLY A 83 11.11 20.48 2.53
N THR A 84 10.36 20.86 1.49
CA THR A 84 9.71 22.17 1.40
C THR A 84 8.20 22.00 1.20
N LEU A 85 7.44 22.98 1.68
CA LEU A 85 5.98 23.03 1.56
C LEU A 85 5.59 24.23 0.69
N LYS A 86 4.77 24.01 -0.32
CA LYS A 86 4.32 25.02 -1.29
C LYS A 86 2.81 24.94 -1.51
N SER A 87 2.21 26.02 -1.96
CA SER A 87 0.85 25.97 -2.53
C SER A 87 0.88 25.46 -3.97
N ASP A 88 -0.29 25.16 -4.52
CA ASP A 88 -0.53 24.78 -5.90
C ASP A 88 -0.12 25.88 -6.90
N ALA A 89 -0.24 27.15 -6.49
CA ALA A 89 0.27 28.31 -7.21
C ALA A 89 1.82 28.42 -7.17
N GLY A 90 2.50 27.49 -6.50
CA GLY A 90 3.96 27.47 -6.36
C GLY A 90 4.51 28.42 -5.30
N ALA A 91 3.65 29.11 -4.54
CA ALA A 91 4.10 29.99 -3.48
C ALA A 91 4.72 29.18 -2.34
N MET A 92 5.90 29.58 -1.88
CA MET A 92 6.58 28.91 -0.78
C MET A 92 5.82 29.17 0.53
N ILE A 93 5.37 28.11 1.18
CA ILE A 93 4.77 28.17 2.52
C ILE A 93 5.88 28.06 3.57
N SER A 94 6.77 27.07 3.44
CA SER A 94 7.93 26.92 4.32
C SER A 94 9.06 26.11 3.69
N LYS A 95 10.31 26.46 4.04
CA LYS A 95 11.51 25.66 3.76
C LYS A 95 11.93 24.74 4.91
N THR A 96 11.21 24.81 6.03
CA THR A 96 11.45 24.01 7.22
C THR A 96 10.09 23.48 7.64
N VAL A 97 9.79 22.25 7.23
CA VAL A 97 8.49 21.64 7.48
C VAL A 97 8.55 20.86 8.78
N THR A 98 7.64 21.17 9.68
CA THR A 98 7.47 20.45 10.95
C THR A 98 6.17 19.64 10.92
N ALA A 99 6.01 18.73 11.88
CA ALA A 99 4.78 17.96 12.03
C ALA A 99 3.57 18.86 12.28
N GLU A 100 3.74 19.92 13.07
CA GLU A 100 2.70 20.90 13.41
C GLU A 100 2.28 21.72 12.18
N LEU A 101 3.26 22.17 11.39
CA LEU A 101 2.99 22.89 10.14
C LEU A 101 2.23 21.99 9.16
N LEU A 102 2.68 20.75 8.97
CA LEU A 102 2.02 19.80 8.07
C LEU A 102 0.58 19.52 8.52
N ASN A 103 0.36 19.34 9.83
CA ASN A 103 -0.98 19.16 10.40
C ASN A 103 -1.90 20.37 10.25
N THR A 104 -1.35 21.59 10.25
CA THR A 104 -2.11 22.83 9.99
C THR A 104 -2.68 22.84 8.57
N HIS A 105 -1.94 22.27 7.61
CA HIS A 105 -2.31 22.25 6.19
C HIS A 105 -2.96 20.93 5.72
N LYS A 106 -3.16 19.93 6.59
CA LYS A 106 -3.61 18.59 6.17
C LYS A 106 -4.94 18.54 5.42
N ASN A 107 -5.80 19.54 5.60
CA ASN A 107 -7.09 19.60 4.91
C ASN A 107 -7.05 20.37 3.59
N ASP A 108 -5.92 20.94 3.21
CA ASP A 108 -5.76 21.73 1.99
C ASP A 108 -5.24 20.83 0.84
N PRO A 109 -6.07 20.51 -0.17
CA PRO A 109 -5.66 19.67 -1.29
C PRO A 109 -4.66 20.36 -2.23
N GLY A 110 -4.53 21.69 -2.14
CA GLY A 110 -3.59 22.46 -2.96
C GLY A 110 -2.17 22.50 -2.40
N VAL A 111 -1.92 21.95 -1.21
CA VAL A 111 -0.59 22.00 -0.59
C VAL A 111 0.28 20.84 -1.08
N ILE A 112 1.51 21.16 -1.45
CA ILE A 112 2.48 20.23 -2.02
C ILE A 112 3.74 20.24 -1.15
N PHE A 113 4.05 19.09 -0.56
CA PHE A 113 5.33 18.82 0.08
C PHE A 113 6.30 18.22 -0.95
N THR A 114 7.55 18.68 -0.98
CA THR A 114 8.60 18.08 -1.82
C THR A 114 9.77 17.68 -0.94
N HIS A 115 10.06 16.37 -0.92
CA HIS A 115 11.24 15.81 -0.25
C HIS A 115 12.51 16.19 -1.03
N GLU A 116 13.51 16.65 -0.30
CA GLU A 116 14.85 16.94 -0.79
C GLU A 116 15.79 15.89 -0.19
N PRO A 117 16.10 14.80 -0.93
CA PRO A 117 16.94 13.74 -0.39
C PRO A 117 18.29 14.29 0.04
N LEU A 118 18.74 13.87 1.22
CA LEU A 118 20.06 14.20 1.74
C LEU A 118 21.13 13.72 0.76
N SER A 119 21.89 14.65 0.19
CA SER A 119 23.00 14.33 -0.72
C SER A 119 24.30 14.09 0.07
N GLY A 120 25.03 13.02 -0.21
CA GLY A 120 26.40 12.83 0.30
C GLY A 120 26.53 12.21 1.70
N ARG A 121 27.64 12.50 2.40
CA ARG A 121 28.01 11.92 3.72
C ARG A 121 27.11 12.37 4.88
N ASP A 122 26.09 13.18 4.62
CA ASP A 122 25.10 13.66 5.59
C ASP A 122 23.99 12.64 5.88
N HIS A 123 24.12 11.41 5.37
CA HIS A 123 23.48 10.26 6.00
C HIS A 123 24.06 10.10 7.41
N ALA A 124 23.56 10.91 8.35
CA ALA A 124 23.71 10.63 9.77
C ALA A 124 23.39 9.15 9.99
N ALA A 125 24.19 8.48 10.85
CA ALA A 125 24.05 7.05 11.11
C ALA A 125 22.56 6.70 11.19
N PRO A 126 22.08 5.69 10.44
CA PRO A 126 20.65 5.49 10.21
C PRO A 126 19.96 5.42 11.57
N GLU A 127 19.14 6.43 11.88
CA GLU A 127 18.25 6.36 13.03
C GLU A 127 17.45 5.05 12.89
N THR A 128 17.21 4.36 14.01
CA THR A 128 16.37 3.17 13.96
C THR A 128 15.02 3.56 13.37
N PRO A 129 14.58 2.90 12.28
CA PRO A 129 13.39 3.33 11.57
C PRO A 129 12.15 3.29 12.45
N LYS A 130 11.15 4.10 12.12
CA LYS A 130 9.84 4.07 12.79
C LYS A 130 8.79 3.43 11.91
N VAL A 131 7.96 2.61 12.56
CA VAL A 131 6.74 2.07 11.99
C VAL A 131 5.58 2.58 12.84
N TYR A 132 4.60 3.20 12.20
CA TYR A 132 3.48 3.82 12.91
C TYR A 132 2.33 2.83 13.07
N GLY A 133 2.11 2.43 14.32
CA GLY A 133 1.07 1.49 14.72
C GLY A 133 -0.27 2.19 14.98
N ARG A 134 -1.37 1.57 14.54
CA ARG A 134 -2.74 1.99 14.85
C ARG A 134 -3.66 0.80 15.05
N VAL A 135 -4.75 1.02 15.78
CA VAL A 135 -5.78 0.01 16.02
C VAL A 135 -7.12 0.49 15.48
N ALA A 136 -7.79 -0.37 14.72
CA ALA A 136 -9.20 -0.24 14.39
C ALA A 136 -9.96 -1.47 14.89
N ARG A 137 -11.25 -1.31 15.17
CA ARG A 137 -12.13 -2.39 15.61
C ARG A 137 -13.38 -2.39 14.75
N ALA A 138 -13.84 -3.57 14.36
CA ALA A 138 -15.09 -3.73 13.63
C ALA A 138 -15.88 -4.91 14.19
N ASN A 139 -17.20 -4.85 14.04
CA ASN A 139 -18.08 -5.97 14.32
C ASN A 139 -18.73 -6.39 13.02
N LEU A 140 -18.52 -7.64 12.64
CA LEU A 140 -19.08 -8.23 11.42
C LEU A 140 -20.02 -9.37 11.81
N VAL A 141 -21.18 -9.50 11.16
CA VAL A 141 -22.10 -10.62 11.44
C VAL A 141 -21.86 -11.74 10.45
N TRP A 142 -21.57 -12.95 10.95
CA TRP A 142 -21.44 -14.17 10.16
C TRP A 142 -22.33 -15.27 10.75
N LEU A 143 -23.20 -15.87 9.91
CA LEU A 143 -24.21 -16.85 10.34
C LEU A 143 -25.03 -16.41 11.57
N GLY A 144 -25.40 -15.13 11.61
CA GLY A 144 -26.14 -14.52 12.73
C GLY A 144 -25.32 -14.25 13.99
N THR A 145 -24.02 -14.58 13.99
CA THR A 145 -23.12 -14.40 15.14
C THR A 145 -22.19 -13.21 14.92
N PRO A 146 -22.13 -12.23 15.84
CA PRO A 146 -21.16 -11.14 15.80
C PRO A 146 -19.72 -11.65 15.93
N GLN A 147 -18.87 -11.22 15.02
CA GLN A 147 -17.43 -11.41 14.99
C GLN A 147 -16.78 -10.07 15.35
N ALA A 148 -16.26 -9.98 16.57
CA ALA A 148 -15.45 -8.83 16.99
C ALA A 148 -14.04 -8.99 16.41
N LEU A 149 -13.65 -8.03 15.58
CA LEU A 149 -12.36 -8.01 14.88
C LEU A 149 -11.54 -6.82 15.37
N THR A 150 -10.25 -7.06 15.60
CA THR A 150 -9.27 -6.01 15.90
C THR A 150 -8.22 -5.98 14.79
N PHE A 151 -8.02 -4.82 14.19
CA PHE A 151 -7.08 -4.59 13.10
C PHE A 151 -5.89 -3.81 13.65
N LEU A 152 -4.73 -4.44 13.67
CA LEU A 152 -3.46 -3.86 14.10
C LEU A 152 -2.67 -3.47 12.85
N THR A 153 -2.73 -2.20 12.43
CA THR A 153 -2.06 -1.72 11.22
C THR A 153 -0.71 -1.09 11.57
N TYR A 154 0.32 -1.46 10.80
CA TYR A 154 1.69 -1.02 10.91
C TYR A 154 2.07 -0.35 9.59
N ASN A 155 2.27 0.97 9.63
CA ASN A 155 2.61 1.75 8.43
C ASN A 155 4.11 2.01 8.41
N ALA A 156 4.78 1.50 7.39
CA ALA A 156 6.21 1.70 7.16
C ALA A 156 6.40 2.77 6.07
N VAL A 157 7.44 3.59 6.21
CA VAL A 157 7.76 4.66 5.27
C VAL A 157 9.12 4.42 4.65
N PHE A 158 9.23 4.66 3.34
CA PHE A 158 10.47 4.61 2.59
C PHE A 158 10.81 6.01 2.07
N ALA A 159 12.09 6.33 1.99
CA ALA A 159 12.55 7.60 1.42
C ALA A 159 12.23 7.72 -0.08
N HIS A 160 12.27 6.58 -0.76
CA HIS A 160 12.09 6.45 -2.20
C HIS A 160 11.33 5.15 -2.50
N SER A 161 10.52 5.17 -3.56
CA SER A 161 10.00 3.97 -4.18
C SER A 161 10.33 3.99 -5.68
N GLY A 162 11.05 2.97 -6.09
CA GLY A 162 11.52 2.78 -7.46
C GLY A 162 10.58 1.91 -8.28
N LEU A 163 11.05 1.56 -9.46
CA LEU A 163 10.38 0.57 -10.30
C LEU A 163 10.59 -0.85 -9.79
N THR A 164 9.63 -1.73 -10.09
CA THR A 164 9.71 -3.14 -9.70
C THR A 164 10.96 -3.80 -10.29
N SER A 165 11.63 -4.62 -9.48
CA SER A 165 12.89 -5.25 -9.89
C SER A 165 12.75 -6.29 -11.00
N GLY A 166 11.52 -6.80 -11.24
CA GLY A 166 11.19 -7.76 -12.28
C GLY A 166 11.06 -7.18 -13.70
N LEU A 167 11.33 -5.90 -13.91
CA LEU A 167 11.34 -5.30 -15.26
C LEU A 167 12.43 -5.92 -16.16
N LEU A 168 12.09 -6.11 -17.43
CA LEU A 168 13.05 -6.51 -18.46
C LEU A 168 14.07 -5.38 -18.70
N GLY A 169 15.31 -5.73 -19.05
CA GLY A 169 16.40 -4.75 -19.20
C GLY A 169 16.08 -3.61 -20.18
N TRP A 170 15.42 -3.90 -21.31
CA TRP A 170 15.02 -2.87 -22.27
C TRP A 170 13.93 -1.94 -21.72
N GLN A 171 13.06 -2.42 -20.82
CA GLN A 171 12.06 -1.58 -20.15
C GLN A 171 12.74 -0.62 -19.18
N LYS A 172 13.72 -1.10 -18.40
CA LYS A 172 14.52 -0.24 -17.51
C LYS A 172 15.25 0.86 -18.28
N ILE A 173 15.84 0.53 -19.43
CA ILE A 173 16.50 1.54 -20.29
C ILE A 173 15.49 2.59 -20.78
N GLY A 174 14.35 2.15 -21.32
CA GLY A 174 13.33 3.06 -21.84
C GLY A 174 12.76 3.98 -20.75
N LEU A 175 12.49 3.44 -19.57
CA LEU A 175 11.97 4.21 -18.43
C LEU A 175 13.06 5.13 -17.85
N GLY A 176 14.33 4.71 -17.83
CA GLY A 176 15.44 5.51 -17.30
C GLY A 176 15.70 6.79 -18.11
N LEU A 177 15.26 6.83 -19.37
CA LEU A 177 15.28 8.06 -20.19
C LEU A 177 14.19 9.06 -19.77
N LEU A 178 13.17 8.61 -19.04
CA LEU A 178 11.98 9.38 -18.65
C LEU A 178 12.01 9.80 -17.16
N GLY A 179 12.93 9.23 -16.36
CA GLY A 179 13.05 9.56 -14.95
C GLY A 179 14.03 8.67 -14.20
N ASP A 180 14.25 9.00 -12.93
CA ASP A 180 15.01 8.19 -11.98
C ASP A 180 14.28 6.87 -11.70
N LEU A 181 14.97 5.74 -11.90
CA LEU A 181 14.42 4.40 -11.71
C LEU A 181 14.27 4.04 -10.23
N ASP A 182 15.08 4.65 -9.36
CA ASP A 182 15.10 4.39 -7.91
C ASP A 182 14.10 5.30 -7.16
N ASP A 183 13.68 6.40 -7.78
CA ASP A 183 12.61 7.29 -7.32
C ASP A 183 11.60 7.50 -8.46
N TRP A 184 10.75 6.49 -8.65
CA TRP A 184 9.77 6.44 -9.71
C TRP A 184 8.34 6.59 -9.19
N HIS A 185 7.92 5.72 -8.27
CA HIS A 185 6.53 5.59 -7.80
C HIS A 185 6.36 6.17 -6.39
N GLN A 186 6.27 7.51 -6.28
CA GLN A 186 6.15 8.11 -4.95
C GLN A 186 4.92 7.63 -4.17
N LEU A 187 3.87 7.18 -4.87
CA LEU A 187 2.67 6.61 -4.25
C LEU A 187 2.96 5.49 -3.25
N ASP A 188 4.02 4.72 -3.47
CA ASP A 188 4.38 3.57 -2.64
C ASP A 188 5.44 3.94 -1.57
N HIS A 189 5.56 5.23 -1.23
CA HIS A 189 6.42 5.71 -0.13
C HIS A 189 5.95 5.26 1.25
N TYR A 190 4.69 4.84 1.39
CA TYR A 190 4.22 4.19 2.59
C TYR A 190 3.38 2.96 2.27
N THR A 191 3.74 1.89 2.94
CA THR A 191 3.06 0.60 2.85
C THR A 191 2.52 0.23 4.20
N SER A 192 1.50 -0.62 4.21
CA SER A 192 0.86 -1.05 5.45
C SER A 192 0.75 -2.57 5.52
N ALA A 193 1.10 -3.10 6.68
CA ALA A 193 0.76 -4.45 7.09
C ALA A 193 -0.30 -4.37 8.19
N THR A 194 -1.41 -5.10 8.07
CA THR A 194 -2.45 -5.16 9.09
C THR A 194 -2.61 -6.58 9.58
N VAL A 195 -2.30 -6.81 10.86
CA VAL A 195 -2.54 -8.08 11.55
C VAL A 195 -3.96 -8.06 12.10
N ILE A 196 -4.76 -9.08 11.77
CA ILE A 196 -6.17 -9.14 12.13
C ILE A 196 -6.34 -10.17 13.24
N LEU A 197 -6.86 -9.71 14.37
CA LEU A 197 -7.15 -10.53 15.54
C LEU A 197 -8.65 -10.83 15.62
N GLY A 198 -8.96 -12.09 15.90
CA GLY A 198 -10.31 -12.55 16.25
C GLY A 198 -10.47 -12.63 17.76
N GLN A 199 -11.39 -13.49 18.21
CA GLN A 199 -11.54 -13.76 19.64
C GLN A 199 -10.25 -14.34 20.26
N GLY A 200 -9.84 -13.78 21.41
CA GLY A 200 -8.68 -14.25 22.18
C GLY A 200 -7.33 -13.71 21.73
N ASP A 201 -7.30 -12.57 21.04
CA ASP A 201 -6.08 -11.86 20.61
C ASP A 201 -5.09 -12.73 19.82
N ARG A 202 -5.61 -13.70 19.05
CA ARG A 202 -4.79 -14.51 18.14
C ARG A 202 -4.92 -13.97 16.71
N PRO A 203 -3.79 -13.73 16.02
CA PRO A 203 -3.83 -13.45 14.60
C PRO A 203 -4.46 -14.62 13.84
N PHE A 204 -5.38 -14.32 12.93
CA PHE A 204 -5.95 -15.33 12.03
C PHE A 204 -5.89 -14.91 10.56
N ALA A 205 -5.60 -13.64 10.29
CA ALA A 205 -5.42 -13.11 8.95
C ALA A 205 -4.45 -11.92 8.95
N ILE A 206 -3.90 -11.61 7.78
CA ILE A 206 -3.05 -10.44 7.55
C ILE A 206 -3.43 -9.79 6.24
N MET A 207 -3.60 -8.47 6.24
CA MET A 207 -3.69 -7.68 5.01
C MET A 207 -2.34 -7.02 4.73
N LEU A 208 -1.86 -7.13 3.51
CA LEU A 208 -0.62 -6.52 3.05
C LEU A 208 -0.92 -5.57 1.90
N GLN A 209 -0.33 -4.38 1.95
CA GLN A 209 -0.40 -3.42 0.86
C GLN A 209 0.48 -3.89 -0.30
N GLN A 210 -0.13 -3.91 -1.49
CA GLN A 210 0.45 -4.32 -2.76
C GLN A 210 -0.01 -3.31 -3.81
N HIS A 211 0.85 -2.36 -4.15
CA HIS A 211 0.57 -1.21 -5.02
C HIS A 211 -0.63 -0.46 -4.47
N ASN A 212 -1.58 -0.13 -5.36
CA ASN A 212 -2.80 0.58 -5.01
C ASN A 212 -3.94 -0.36 -4.54
N TYR A 213 -3.61 -1.51 -3.95
CA TYR A 213 -4.60 -2.41 -3.36
C TYR A 213 -4.05 -3.15 -2.13
N LEU A 214 -4.96 -3.85 -1.43
CA LEU A 214 -4.65 -4.68 -0.28
C LEU A 214 -4.96 -6.13 -0.61
N ARG A 215 -4.08 -7.04 -0.17
CA ARG A 215 -4.28 -8.48 -0.27
C ARG A 215 -4.32 -9.11 1.11
N THR A 216 -5.33 -9.94 1.34
CA THR A 216 -5.57 -10.64 2.61
C THR A 216 -5.10 -12.08 2.50
N TYR A 217 -4.35 -12.51 3.50
CA TYR A 217 -3.84 -13.86 3.66
C TYR A 217 -4.35 -14.46 4.96
N LEU A 218 -4.91 -15.68 4.89
CA LEU A 218 -5.32 -16.42 6.09
C LEU A 218 -4.13 -17.15 6.71
N VAL A 219 -4.01 -17.02 8.03
CA VAL A 219 -3.05 -17.79 8.84
C VAL A 219 -3.45 -19.26 8.81
N ASP A 220 -2.45 -20.14 8.75
CA ASP A 220 -2.55 -21.60 8.66
C ASP A 220 -3.15 -22.14 7.35
N GLU A 221 -3.64 -21.28 6.44
CA GLU A 221 -3.99 -21.63 5.05
C GLU A 221 -2.94 -21.15 4.06
N GLN A 222 -2.60 -19.86 4.09
CA GLN A 222 -1.73 -19.21 3.10
C GLN A 222 -0.39 -18.74 3.68
N ILE A 223 -0.34 -18.55 5.00
CA ILE A 223 0.85 -18.12 5.72
C ILE A 223 0.97 -18.90 7.02
N ASP A 224 2.20 -19.24 7.38
CA ASP A 224 2.50 -19.81 8.69
C ASP A 224 2.96 -18.72 9.65
N LEU A 225 2.56 -18.84 10.92
CA LEU A 225 3.16 -18.02 11.97
C LEU A 225 4.34 -18.76 12.60
N PRO A 226 5.49 -18.08 12.79
CA PRO A 226 6.58 -18.62 13.59
C PRO A 226 6.15 -18.80 15.06
N PRO A 227 6.94 -19.52 15.89
CA PRO A 227 6.60 -19.80 17.28
C PRO A 227 6.37 -18.57 18.17
N ASP A 228 6.96 -17.42 17.84
CA ASP A 228 6.74 -16.15 18.56
C ASP A 228 5.41 -15.46 18.18
N GLY A 229 4.66 -16.03 17.22
CA GLY A 229 3.36 -15.55 16.76
C GLY A 229 3.42 -14.25 15.96
N ARG A 230 4.63 -13.80 15.56
CA ARG A 230 4.82 -12.56 14.80
C ARG A 230 4.94 -12.88 13.32
N PRO A 231 4.08 -12.34 12.46
CA PRO A 231 4.13 -12.68 11.05
C PRO A 231 5.41 -12.17 10.38
N GLN A 232 5.97 -13.01 9.51
CA GLN A 232 7.13 -12.67 8.71
C GLN A 232 6.66 -12.11 7.36
N ILE A 233 7.15 -10.92 7.02
CA ILE A 233 6.75 -10.16 5.84
C ILE A 233 8.01 -9.82 5.05
N ALA A 234 8.04 -10.16 3.77
CA ALA A 234 9.10 -9.77 2.85
C ALA A 234 8.73 -8.46 2.15
N VAL A 235 9.71 -7.58 2.00
CA VAL A 235 9.59 -6.32 1.28
C VAL A 235 10.14 -6.51 -0.13
N ALA A 236 9.39 -6.06 -1.15
CA ALA A 236 9.82 -6.15 -2.53
C ALA A 236 10.96 -5.18 -2.84
N GLU A 237 11.90 -5.63 -3.67
CA GLU A 237 13.03 -4.85 -4.15
C GLU A 237 12.54 -3.73 -5.09
N GLY A 238 12.83 -2.48 -4.72
CA GLY A 238 12.53 -1.29 -5.53
C GLY A 238 11.15 -0.72 -5.26
N SER A 239 10.08 -1.53 -5.43
CA SER A 239 8.69 -1.09 -5.27
C SER A 239 8.20 -1.04 -3.82
N ASN A 240 8.97 -1.58 -2.88
CA ASN A 240 8.69 -1.56 -1.43
C ASN A 240 7.43 -2.33 -0.98
N GLU A 241 6.75 -3.01 -1.89
CA GLU A 241 5.51 -3.74 -1.63
C GLU A 241 5.67 -4.89 -0.65
N LEU A 242 4.58 -5.22 0.05
CA LEU A 242 4.60 -6.21 1.12
C LEU A 242 4.02 -7.56 0.68
N TYR A 243 4.79 -8.61 0.94
CA TYR A 243 4.42 -9.99 0.62
C TYR A 243 4.65 -10.90 1.83
N PRO A 244 3.93 -12.02 1.94
CA PRO A 244 4.29 -13.04 2.92
C PRO A 244 5.74 -13.49 2.73
N TYR A 245 6.44 -13.75 3.83
CA TYR A 245 7.79 -14.29 3.77
C TYR A 245 7.80 -15.65 3.05
N VAL A 246 8.70 -15.77 2.09
CA VAL A 246 9.06 -17.02 1.42
C VAL A 246 10.58 -17.06 1.39
N GLU A 247 11.17 -18.17 1.82
CA GLU A 247 12.62 -18.31 1.80
C GLU A 247 13.17 -18.19 0.37
N GLY A 248 14.16 -17.32 0.20
CA GLY A 248 14.82 -17.07 -1.08
C GLY A 248 14.05 -16.19 -2.05
N ARG A 249 14.70 -15.91 -3.19
CA ARG A 249 14.19 -15.00 -4.23
C ARG A 249 12.89 -15.50 -4.84
N THR A 250 11.83 -14.72 -4.69
CA THR A 250 10.47 -15.06 -5.16
C THR A 250 9.90 -13.95 -6.04
N SER A 251 9.21 -14.34 -7.11
CA SER A 251 8.52 -13.44 -8.04
C SER A 251 7.02 -13.42 -7.76
N HIS A 252 6.44 -12.22 -7.67
CA HIS A 252 5.03 -12.00 -7.37
C HIS A 252 4.37 -11.25 -8.51
N ARG A 253 3.21 -11.74 -8.96
CA ARG A 253 2.41 -10.99 -9.93
C ARG A 253 2.03 -9.66 -9.31
N ALA A 254 2.27 -8.59 -10.05
CA ALA A 254 1.91 -7.25 -9.65
C ALA A 254 1.11 -6.56 -10.77
N VAL A 255 0.28 -5.61 -10.36
CA VAL A 255 -0.48 -4.71 -11.23
C VAL A 255 -0.62 -3.38 -10.51
N PRO A 256 -0.61 -2.24 -11.23
CA PRO A 256 -0.70 -0.94 -10.58
C PRO A 256 -2.05 -0.72 -9.90
N PHE A 257 -3.15 -1.20 -10.50
CA PHE A 257 -4.50 -1.11 -9.97
C PHE A 257 -5.28 -2.39 -10.25
N LEU A 258 -6.18 -2.78 -9.34
CA LEU A 258 -7.15 -3.85 -9.61
C LEU A 258 -8.28 -3.30 -10.50
N THR A 259 -8.08 -3.31 -11.81
CA THR A 259 -9.19 -3.24 -12.78
C THR A 259 -9.74 -4.64 -13.02
N PRO A 260 -10.94 -4.79 -13.60
CA PRO A 260 -11.46 -6.12 -13.97
C PRO A 260 -10.51 -6.98 -14.82
N ALA A 261 -9.75 -6.37 -15.73
CA ALA A 261 -8.77 -7.09 -16.53
C ALA A 261 -7.54 -7.50 -15.70
N ASN A 262 -7.03 -6.59 -14.88
CA ASN A 262 -5.89 -6.83 -14.01
C ASN A 262 -6.23 -7.88 -12.94
N PHE A 263 -7.43 -7.85 -12.37
CA PHE A 263 -7.82 -8.81 -11.35
C PHE A 263 -7.94 -10.24 -11.91
N ARG A 264 -8.47 -10.41 -13.13
CA ARG A 264 -8.40 -11.69 -13.86
C ARG A 264 -6.97 -12.18 -14.04
N TYR A 265 -6.03 -11.28 -14.40
CA TYR A 265 -4.62 -11.64 -14.49
C TYR A 265 -4.05 -12.08 -13.14
N MET A 266 -4.35 -11.37 -12.07
CA MET A 266 -3.93 -11.71 -10.71
C MET A 266 -4.46 -13.09 -10.27
N LEU A 267 -5.70 -13.44 -10.67
CA LEU A 267 -6.30 -14.75 -10.40
C LEU A 267 -5.84 -15.87 -11.36
N GLY A 268 -5.05 -15.55 -12.38
CA GLY A 268 -4.48 -16.55 -13.29
C GLY A 268 -5.30 -16.87 -14.54
N THR A 269 -6.43 -16.17 -14.78
CA THR A 269 -7.29 -16.38 -15.94
C THR A 269 -7.14 -15.31 -17.02
N GLY A 270 -6.63 -14.12 -16.65
CA GLY A 270 -6.42 -12.99 -17.54
C GLY A 270 -5.04 -12.97 -18.21
N ARG A 271 -4.92 -12.17 -19.27
CA ARG A 271 -3.63 -11.90 -19.94
C ARG A 271 -2.80 -10.93 -19.11
N ARG A 272 -1.48 -11.11 -19.12
CA ARG A 272 -0.54 -10.16 -18.49
C ARG A 272 -0.68 -8.78 -19.15
N PRO A 273 -0.90 -7.71 -18.36
CA PRO A 273 -0.85 -6.34 -18.87
C PRO A 273 0.49 -6.02 -19.54
N PHE A 274 0.47 -5.26 -20.63
CA PHE A 274 1.67 -5.00 -21.43
C PHE A 274 2.77 -4.24 -20.65
N PHE A 275 2.38 -3.34 -19.75
CA PHE A 275 3.29 -2.54 -18.93
C PHE A 275 3.29 -2.96 -17.46
N THR A 276 3.20 -4.27 -17.17
CA THR A 276 3.41 -4.75 -15.80
C THR A 276 4.69 -5.59 -15.69
N ALA A 277 5.35 -5.45 -14.56
CA ALA A 277 6.44 -6.29 -14.14
C ALA A 277 6.13 -6.88 -12.76
N ASP A 278 6.64 -8.08 -12.53
CA ASP A 278 6.46 -8.76 -11.26
C ASP A 278 7.30 -8.06 -10.18
N ASP A 279 6.78 -8.04 -8.97
CA ASP A 279 7.58 -7.67 -7.80
C ASP A 279 8.48 -8.83 -7.42
N ILE A 280 9.66 -8.51 -6.90
CA ILE A 280 10.63 -9.52 -6.48
C ILE A 280 10.97 -9.30 -5.01
N THR A 281 10.87 -10.36 -4.21
CA THR A 281 11.33 -10.37 -2.81
C THR A 281 12.51 -11.31 -2.66
N ASP A 282 13.49 -10.95 -1.83
CA ASP A 282 14.65 -11.80 -1.51
C ASP A 282 15.00 -11.60 -0.02
N PRO A 283 14.28 -12.24 0.92
CA PRO A 283 14.27 -11.85 2.33
C PRO A 283 15.48 -12.41 3.10
N GLU A 284 16.59 -11.69 3.05
CA GLU A 284 17.88 -12.08 3.63
C GLU A 284 18.12 -11.54 5.05
N VAL A 285 17.65 -10.32 5.33
CA VAL A 285 17.94 -9.61 6.60
C VAL A 285 16.65 -9.16 7.25
N GLU A 286 16.47 -9.49 8.54
CA GLU A 286 15.39 -8.93 9.35
C GLU A 286 15.68 -7.48 9.72
N LEU A 287 14.72 -6.59 9.47
CA LEU A 287 14.80 -5.18 9.83
C LEU A 287 14.29 -4.95 11.25
N GLU A 288 15.16 -4.44 12.11
CA GLU A 288 14.76 -3.90 13.41
C GLU A 288 14.16 -2.49 13.26
N TYR A 289 13.09 -2.22 14.00
CA TYR A 289 12.39 -0.94 13.97
C TYR A 289 11.78 -0.56 15.32
N GLN A 290 11.56 0.73 15.50
CA GLN A 290 10.83 1.29 16.63
C GLN A 290 9.35 1.42 16.28
N LEU A 291 8.49 0.96 17.18
CA LEU A 291 7.05 1.19 17.07
C LEU A 291 6.74 2.60 17.58
N ALA A 292 6.06 3.39 16.78
CA ALA A 292 5.61 4.73 17.13
C ALA A 292 4.10 4.86 16.93
N PHE A 293 3.52 5.90 17.54
CA PHE A 293 2.07 6.09 17.54
C PHE A 293 1.74 7.54 17.17
N LEU A 294 0.78 7.68 16.28
CA LEU A 294 0.21 8.95 15.83
C LEU A 294 -1.31 8.86 15.97
N ALA A 295 -1.97 9.99 16.21
CA ALA A 295 -3.42 10.04 16.20
C ALA A 295 -3.94 9.71 14.79
N PRO A 296 -5.06 9.00 14.63
CA PRO A 296 -5.65 8.75 13.31
C PRO A 296 -5.91 10.02 12.49
N SER A 297 -6.11 11.17 13.14
CA SER A 297 -6.29 12.47 12.48
C SER A 297 -4.99 13.12 12.02
N ASP A 298 -3.82 12.56 12.32
CA ASP A 298 -2.54 13.14 11.98
C ASP A 298 -2.33 13.29 10.46
N ALA A 299 -1.52 14.26 10.05
CA ALA A 299 -1.22 14.52 8.64
C ALA A 299 -0.62 13.29 7.94
N PHE A 300 0.17 12.46 8.63
CA PHE A 300 0.67 11.22 8.05
C PHE A 300 -0.45 10.36 7.44
N TYR A 301 -1.61 10.29 8.10
CA TYR A 301 -2.76 9.51 7.63
C TYR A 301 -3.70 10.31 6.71
N THR A 302 -3.92 11.59 7.01
CA THR A 302 -5.09 12.34 6.48
C THR A 302 -4.74 13.54 5.62
N PHE A 303 -3.47 13.76 5.28
CA PHE A 303 -3.06 14.85 4.41
C PHE A 303 -3.71 14.74 3.03
N LYS A 304 -4.49 15.76 2.64
CA LYS A 304 -5.22 15.81 1.35
C LYS A 304 -4.39 16.34 0.20
N GLY A 305 -3.31 17.07 0.50
CA GLY A 305 -2.37 17.54 -0.50
C GLY A 305 -1.43 16.43 -0.97
N PHE A 306 -0.27 16.79 -1.50
CA PHE A 306 0.74 15.86 -2.01
C PHE A 306 1.89 15.72 -1.00
N LEU A 307 2.21 14.51 -0.54
CA LEU A 307 3.39 14.19 0.28
C LEU A 307 4.58 13.76 -0.58
N GLY A 308 4.86 14.54 -1.62
CA GLY A 308 5.90 14.30 -2.61
C GLY A 308 5.75 15.24 -3.80
N ALA A 309 6.73 15.25 -4.69
CA ALA A 309 6.77 16.17 -5.82
C ALA A 309 5.62 15.90 -6.80
N LEU A 310 5.11 16.97 -7.43
CA LEU A 310 4.32 16.85 -8.65
C LEU A 310 5.25 16.54 -9.82
N ARG A 311 4.92 15.50 -10.59
CA ARG A 311 5.72 15.04 -11.72
C ARG A 311 4.89 15.04 -12.99
N THR A 312 5.57 15.19 -14.12
CA THR A 312 4.93 15.31 -15.43
C THR A 312 4.34 14.00 -15.95
N LEU A 313 4.78 12.85 -15.41
CA LEU A 313 4.27 11.54 -15.80
C LEU A 313 3.29 11.03 -14.74
N PRO A 314 2.09 10.56 -15.16
CA PRO A 314 1.10 10.01 -14.24
C PRO A 314 1.63 8.88 -13.36
N GLY A 315 1.19 8.84 -12.10
CA GLY A 315 1.56 7.78 -11.16
C GLY A 315 2.94 7.95 -10.52
N ARG A 316 3.59 9.10 -10.73
CA ARG A 316 4.84 9.47 -10.07
C ARG A 316 4.66 10.58 -9.02
N ASP A 317 3.47 11.15 -8.92
CA ASP A 317 3.15 12.20 -7.96
C ASP A 317 3.19 11.70 -6.52
N GLY A 318 3.53 12.60 -5.60
CA GLY A 318 3.48 12.34 -4.17
C GLY A 318 2.09 11.88 -3.70
N PRO A 319 2.00 10.83 -2.87
CA PRO A 319 0.73 10.34 -2.37
C PRO A 319 0.09 11.33 -1.39
N PRO A 320 -1.24 11.36 -1.29
CA PRO A 320 -1.92 11.89 -0.12
C PRO A 320 -1.73 10.94 1.06
N GLY A 321 -2.02 11.38 2.28
CA GLY A 321 -1.77 10.62 3.52
C GLY A 321 -2.20 9.14 3.48
N ALA A 322 -1.56 8.33 4.32
CA ALA A 322 -1.60 6.87 4.26
C ALA A 322 -3.00 6.22 4.37
N ASP A 323 -4.06 6.96 4.74
CA ASP A 323 -5.42 6.45 4.72
C ASP A 323 -6.12 6.57 3.36
N TYR A 324 -5.56 7.29 2.42
CA TYR A 324 -6.01 7.30 1.04
C TYR A 324 -5.39 6.11 0.28
N ASN A 325 -5.66 4.90 0.77
CA ASN A 325 -5.03 3.64 0.33
C ASN A 325 -6.00 2.66 -0.34
N THR A 326 -7.30 3.00 -0.41
CA THR A 326 -8.33 2.20 -1.06
C THR A 326 -9.51 3.08 -1.45
N LEU A 327 -10.45 2.56 -2.24
CA LEU A 327 -11.66 3.28 -2.62
C LEU A 327 -12.55 3.58 -1.39
N PRO A 328 -13.29 4.71 -1.38
CA PRO A 328 -14.15 5.10 -0.26
C PRO A 328 -15.14 4.02 0.19
N GLU A 329 -15.76 3.30 -0.76
CA GLU A 329 -16.71 2.22 -0.47
C GLU A 329 -16.08 0.97 0.18
N LEU A 330 -14.75 0.87 0.18
CA LEU A 330 -13.99 -0.19 0.86
C LEU A 330 -13.34 0.30 2.15
N LYS A 331 -13.50 1.56 2.56
CA LYS A 331 -12.85 2.08 3.78
C LYS A 331 -13.16 1.33 5.08
N PRO A 332 -14.33 0.69 5.29
CA PRO A 332 -14.48 -0.24 6.41
C PRO A 332 -13.45 -1.38 6.33
N MET A 333 -12.70 -1.59 7.41
CA MET A 333 -11.56 -2.52 7.41
C MET A 333 -11.99 -3.97 7.13
N GLU A 334 -13.17 -4.36 7.60
CA GLU A 334 -13.77 -5.66 7.33
C GLU A 334 -14.11 -5.86 5.85
N LEU A 335 -14.47 -4.80 5.12
CA LEU A 335 -14.69 -4.89 3.67
C LEU A 335 -13.38 -4.97 2.91
N GLN A 336 -12.35 -4.22 3.31
CA GLN A 336 -10.99 -4.35 2.78
C GLN A 336 -10.46 -5.78 2.96
N MET A 337 -10.60 -6.33 4.18
CA MET A 337 -10.19 -7.70 4.50
C MET A 337 -10.85 -8.71 3.56
N LEU A 338 -12.18 -8.63 3.39
CA LEU A 338 -12.93 -9.56 2.54
C LEU A 338 -12.65 -9.34 1.05
N ALA A 339 -12.55 -8.10 0.58
CA ALA A 339 -12.23 -7.78 -0.81
C ALA A 339 -10.81 -8.22 -1.20
N GLY A 340 -9.86 -8.11 -0.27
CA GLY A 340 -8.48 -8.51 -0.45
C GLY A 340 -8.26 -10.02 -0.36
N TYR A 341 -9.24 -10.78 0.12
CA TYR A 341 -9.12 -12.23 0.23
C TYR A 341 -9.48 -12.92 -1.07
N TRP A 342 -8.48 -13.52 -1.72
CA TRP A 342 -8.64 -14.34 -2.91
C TRP A 342 -7.39 -15.20 -3.17
N ARG A 343 -7.58 -16.31 -3.86
CA ARG A 343 -6.55 -17.33 -4.08
C ARG A 343 -6.27 -17.51 -5.57
N TYR A 344 -4.99 -17.64 -5.90
CA TYR A 344 -4.53 -17.82 -7.27
C TYR A 344 -5.14 -19.10 -7.87
N ARG A 345 -5.79 -18.99 -9.04
CA ARG A 345 -6.47 -20.07 -9.76
C ARG A 345 -7.63 -20.76 -9.03
N ASN A 346 -8.10 -20.24 -7.90
CA ASN A 346 -9.29 -20.81 -7.24
C ASN A 346 -10.56 -20.49 -8.05
N GLN A 347 -11.29 -21.53 -8.47
CA GLN A 347 -12.46 -21.38 -9.36
C GLN A 347 -13.64 -20.68 -8.66
N GLY A 348 -13.81 -20.88 -7.35
CA GLY A 348 -14.80 -20.16 -6.57
C GLY A 348 -14.54 -18.66 -6.55
N ASP A 349 -13.30 -18.24 -6.29
CA ASP A 349 -12.90 -16.82 -6.26
C ASP A 349 -13.07 -16.18 -7.64
N ILE A 350 -12.66 -16.88 -8.71
CA ILE A 350 -12.90 -16.44 -10.10
C ILE A 350 -14.39 -16.25 -10.37
N SER A 351 -15.23 -17.23 -10.01
CA SER A 351 -16.67 -17.17 -10.27
C SER A 351 -17.35 -16.02 -9.52
N ARG A 352 -16.98 -15.81 -8.25
CA ARG A 352 -17.48 -14.69 -7.43
C ARG A 352 -17.04 -13.33 -7.98
N MET A 353 -15.81 -13.24 -8.46
CA MET A 353 -15.25 -12.04 -9.09
C MET A 353 -15.97 -11.70 -10.41
N GLU A 354 -16.22 -12.67 -11.28
CA GLU A 354 -16.99 -12.44 -12.50
C GLU A 354 -18.45 -12.05 -12.22
N ALA A 355 -19.06 -12.64 -11.18
CA ALA A 355 -20.40 -12.27 -10.75
C ALA A 355 -20.45 -10.83 -10.22
N SER A 356 -19.45 -10.41 -9.45
CA SER A 356 -19.42 -9.07 -8.83
C SER A 356 -19.32 -7.95 -9.87
N PHE A 357 -18.61 -8.17 -10.99
CA PHE A 357 -18.47 -7.18 -12.08
C PHE A 357 -19.78 -6.83 -12.79
N LYS A 358 -20.88 -7.55 -12.51
CA LYS A 358 -22.23 -7.20 -12.98
C LYS A 358 -22.90 -6.10 -12.15
N HIS A 359 -22.30 -5.74 -11.01
CA HIS A 359 -22.80 -4.70 -10.11
C HIS A 359 -22.07 -3.39 -10.33
N GLU A 360 -22.78 -2.27 -10.15
CA GLU A 360 -22.17 -0.92 -10.17
C GLU A 360 -21.06 -0.78 -9.12
N LYS A 361 -21.29 -1.32 -7.91
CA LYS A 361 -20.32 -1.38 -6.81
C LYS A 361 -19.73 -2.79 -6.68
N TYR A 362 -18.95 -3.18 -7.69
CA TYR A 362 -18.43 -4.55 -7.80
C TYR A 362 -17.49 -4.96 -6.66
N TRP A 363 -16.72 -4.03 -6.08
CA TRP A 363 -15.83 -4.35 -4.95
C TRP A 363 -16.58 -4.71 -3.67
N PRO A 364 -17.53 -3.90 -3.16
CA PRO A 364 -18.41 -4.32 -2.08
C PRO A 364 -19.19 -5.61 -2.37
N ALA A 365 -19.64 -5.80 -3.62
CA ALA A 365 -20.33 -7.03 -4.01
C ALA A 365 -19.41 -8.26 -3.91
N PHE A 366 -18.15 -8.14 -4.34
CA PHE A 366 -17.14 -9.18 -4.19
C PHE A 366 -16.84 -9.48 -2.72
N ALA A 367 -16.58 -8.45 -1.91
CA ALA A 367 -16.34 -8.58 -0.46
C ALA A 367 -17.49 -9.33 0.24
N LYS A 368 -18.74 -8.97 -0.08
CA LYS A 368 -19.93 -9.65 0.43
C LYS A 368 -19.96 -11.12 0.01
N GLY A 369 -19.63 -11.41 -1.24
CA GLY A 369 -19.54 -12.79 -1.75
C GLY A 369 -18.43 -13.61 -1.08
N GLN A 370 -17.37 -12.96 -0.58
CA GLN A 370 -16.26 -13.62 0.13
C GLN A 370 -16.55 -13.90 1.61
N LEU A 371 -17.57 -13.27 2.20
CA LEU A 371 -17.85 -13.38 3.63
C LEU A 371 -17.91 -14.84 4.12
N GLU A 372 -18.77 -15.64 3.51
CA GLU A 372 -18.99 -17.03 3.95
C GLU A 372 -17.74 -17.89 3.76
N VAL A 373 -17.07 -17.74 2.62
CA VAL A 373 -15.86 -18.50 2.29
C VAL A 373 -14.72 -18.15 3.23
N PHE A 374 -14.50 -16.86 3.47
CA PHE A 374 -13.42 -16.39 4.34
C PHE A 374 -13.53 -16.98 5.76
N PHE A 375 -14.71 -16.89 6.40
CA PHE A 375 -14.87 -17.43 7.76
C PHE A 375 -14.94 -18.95 7.80
N SER A 376 -15.48 -19.61 6.76
CA SER A 376 -15.43 -21.08 6.67
C SER A 376 -13.99 -21.57 6.58
N ASN A 377 -13.17 -20.89 5.79
CA ASN A 377 -11.75 -21.14 5.66
C ASN A 377 -10.99 -20.89 6.97
N ALA A 378 -11.20 -19.74 7.59
CA ALA A 378 -10.57 -19.41 8.87
C ALA A 378 -10.96 -20.41 9.98
N ALA A 379 -12.22 -20.85 10.02
CA ALA A 379 -12.69 -21.85 10.98
C ALA A 379 -12.03 -23.22 10.74
N CYS A 380 -11.89 -23.63 9.48
CA CYS A 380 -11.21 -24.88 9.14
C CYS A 380 -9.73 -24.82 9.49
N ALA A 381 -9.02 -23.77 9.08
CA ALA A 381 -7.59 -23.61 9.33
C ALA A 381 -7.29 -23.71 10.83
N LYS A 382 -8.15 -23.11 11.67
CA LYS A 382 -8.07 -23.23 13.14
C LYS A 382 -8.30 -24.65 13.66
N ALA A 383 -9.19 -25.42 13.03
CA ALA A 383 -9.58 -26.75 13.50
C ALA A 383 -8.65 -27.87 13.00
N TRP A 384 -8.11 -27.74 11.79
CA TRP A 384 -7.44 -28.81 11.06
C TRP A 384 -6.05 -28.44 10.54
N GLY A 385 -5.59 -27.19 10.71
CA GLY A 385 -4.34 -26.71 10.14
C GLY A 385 -4.38 -26.70 8.60
N LYS A 386 -3.26 -27.06 7.96
CA LYS A 386 -3.08 -27.00 6.48
C LYS A 386 -3.88 -28.01 5.67
N ASP A 387 -4.49 -29.01 6.30
CA ASP A 387 -5.21 -30.09 5.61
C ASP A 387 -6.63 -29.70 5.16
N CYS A 388 -6.93 -28.40 5.13
CA CYS A 388 -8.19 -27.87 4.62
C CYS A 388 -8.22 -27.88 3.08
N ALA A 389 -8.88 -28.88 2.49
CA ALA A 389 -9.22 -28.86 1.07
C ALA A 389 -10.45 -27.98 0.82
N PHE A 390 -10.31 -26.97 -0.04
CA PHE A 390 -11.42 -26.11 -0.48
C PHE A 390 -11.49 -26.02 -2.00
N ASP A 391 -12.63 -26.41 -2.58
CA ASP A 391 -13.03 -26.09 -3.96
C ASP A 391 -13.63 -24.67 -4.03
#